data_AF-A0A1I3X119-F1
#
_entry.id   AF-A0A1I3X119-F1
#
_cell.length_a   1.000
_cell.length_b   1.000
_cell.length_c   1.000
_cell.angle_alpha   90.00
_cell.angle_beta   90.00
_cell.angle_gamma   90.00
#
_symmetry.space_group_name_H-M   'P 1'
#
loop_
_entity.id
_entity.type
_entity.pdbx_description
1 polymer ?
#
loop_
_entity_poly.entity_id
_entity_poly.type
_entity_poly.pdbx_seq_one_letter_code
_entity_poly.pdbx_strand_id
1 'polypeptide(L)'
;MPEMTFDVRWPDGTDTACYSPSLVMWDHLEVGVSYPVTEFVERTSRALGEASERVRARYGIGCTGAAEQEAAIRGLAARYPADAPVEVLRMAPPLPGGAA
;
A
#
# COMPACT_ATOMS: atom_id res chain seq x y z
N MET A 1 -17.02 -2.47 -0.35
CA MET A 1 -15.73 -1.80 -0.14
C MET A 1 -15.13 -1.59 -1.50
N PRO A 2 -14.75 -0.37 -1.86
CA PRO A 2 -13.97 -0.18 -3.07
C PRO A 2 -12.56 -0.74 -2.84
N GLU A 3 -12.15 -1.61 -3.75
CA GLU A 3 -10.74 -1.96 -3.95
C GLU A 3 -9.99 -0.73 -4.46
N MET A 4 -8.68 -0.70 -4.22
CA MET A 4 -7.82 0.39 -4.63
C MET A 4 -6.46 -0.11 -5.09
N THR A 5 -5.81 0.68 -5.93
CA THR A 5 -4.43 0.49 -6.34
C THR A 5 -3.60 1.73 -5.97
N PHE A 6 -2.33 1.51 -5.69
CA PHE A 6 -1.39 2.58 -5.43
C PHE A 6 -0.06 2.30 -6.12
N ASP A 7 0.49 3.33 -6.76
CA ASP A 7 1.75 3.26 -7.49
C ASP A 7 2.85 3.87 -6.63
N VAL A 8 3.98 3.18 -6.54
CA VAL A 8 5.15 3.65 -5.81
C VAL A 8 6.39 3.60 -6.70
N ARG A 9 7.29 4.57 -6.50
CA ARG A 9 8.60 4.60 -7.10
C ARG A 9 9.64 4.15 -6.09
N TRP A 10 10.38 3.12 -6.45
CA TRP A 10 11.51 2.62 -5.68
C TRP A 10 12.77 3.47 -5.89
N PRO A 11 13.79 3.33 -5.03
CA PRO A 11 15.02 4.13 -5.09
C PRO A 11 15.81 4.02 -6.40
N ASP A 12 15.61 2.95 -7.17
CA ASP A 12 16.22 2.73 -8.48
C ASP A 12 15.44 3.38 -9.64
N GLY A 13 14.30 4.03 -9.33
CA GLY A 13 13.38 4.60 -10.32
C GLY A 13 12.37 3.59 -10.86
N THR A 14 12.31 2.37 -10.35
CA THR A 14 11.31 1.37 -10.74
C THR A 14 9.95 1.76 -10.17
N ASP A 15 8.94 1.83 -11.03
CA ASP A 15 7.56 2.06 -10.61
C ASP A 15 6.84 0.72 -10.41
N THR A 16 6.11 0.56 -9.30
CA THR A 16 5.36 -0.65 -8.98
C THR A 16 3.93 -0.31 -8.58
N ALA A 17 2.97 -0.91 -9.27
CA ALA A 17 1.56 -0.87 -8.90
C ALA A 17 1.27 -1.92 -7.82
N CYS A 18 0.64 -1.49 -6.74
CA CYS A 18 0.26 -2.34 -5.61
C CYS A 18 -1.26 -2.33 -5.45
N TYR A 19 -1.83 -3.49 -5.09
CA TYR A 19 -3.27 -3.65 -4.88
C TYR A 19 -3.64 -3.67 -3.39
N SER A 20 -4.74 -3.03 -3.02
CA SER A 20 -5.32 -3.13 -1.67
C SER A 20 -6.84 -3.29 -1.74
N PRO A 21 -7.44 -4.22 -0.98
CA PRO A 21 -8.88 -4.44 -0.98
C PRO A 21 -9.67 -3.38 -0.17
N SER A 22 -9.02 -2.30 0.29
CA SER A 22 -9.61 -1.26 1.14
C SER A 22 -8.93 0.09 0.94
N LEU A 23 -9.72 1.17 1.06
CA LEU A 23 -9.23 2.56 1.07
C LEU A 23 -8.41 2.96 2.30
N VAL A 24 -8.24 2.06 3.26
CA VAL A 24 -7.44 2.32 4.47
C VAL A 24 -5.99 2.70 4.16
N MET A 25 -5.47 2.38 2.96
CA MET A 25 -4.14 2.84 2.56
C MET A 25 -4.01 4.37 2.64
N TRP A 26 -5.08 5.13 2.37
CA TRP A 26 -5.08 6.59 2.47
C TRP A 26 -4.87 7.10 3.90
N ASP A 27 -5.15 6.29 4.93
CA ASP A 27 -4.90 6.64 6.33
C ASP A 27 -3.41 6.47 6.70
N HIS A 28 -2.64 5.70 5.91
CA HIS A 28 -1.25 5.33 6.19
C HIS A 28 -0.24 5.92 5.20
N LEU A 29 -0.66 6.22 3.97
CA LEU A 29 0.18 6.74 2.88
C LEU A 29 -0.43 8.01 2.29
N GLU A 30 0.46 8.90 1.84
CA GLU A 30 0.09 10.14 1.15
C GLU A 30 0.80 10.23 -0.21
N VAL A 31 0.05 10.61 -1.24
CA VAL A 31 0.56 10.79 -2.60
C VAL A 31 1.53 11.98 -2.65
N GLY A 32 2.69 11.80 -3.28
CA GLY A 32 3.76 12.79 -3.37
C GLY A 32 4.72 12.77 -2.17
N VAL A 33 4.50 11.89 -1.19
CA VAL A 33 5.39 11.74 -0.04
C VAL A 33 6.36 10.58 -0.26
N SER A 34 7.62 10.81 0.12
CA SER A 34 8.67 9.80 0.12
C SER A 34 8.94 9.29 1.53
N TYR A 35 8.97 7.98 1.67
CA TYR A 35 9.22 7.30 2.93
C TYR A 35 10.45 6.40 2.82
N PRO A 36 11.28 6.24 3.88
CA PRO A 36 12.29 5.20 3.93
C PRO A 36 11.68 3.83 3.67
N VAL A 37 12.39 2.95 2.96
CA VAL A 37 11.93 1.57 2.64
C VAL A 37 11.39 0.85 3.88
N THR A 38 12.08 0.92 5.02
CA THR A 38 11.61 0.31 6.28
C THR A 38 10.26 0.87 6.72
N GLU A 39 10.10 2.18 6.68
CA GLU A 39 8.89 2.86 7.15
C GLU A 39 7.72 2.62 6.19
N PHE A 40 8.00 2.61 4.88
CA PHE A 40 7.05 2.25 3.84
C PHE A 40 6.53 0.81 4.01
N VAL A 41 7.42 -0.16 4.24
CA VAL A 41 7.04 -1.55 4.49
C VAL A 41 6.21 -1.68 5.77
N GLU A 42 6.56 -0.95 6.83
CA GLU A 42 5.81 -0.98 8.09
C GLU A 42 4.40 -0.39 7.92
N ARG A 43 4.28 0.77 7.26
CA ARG A 43 2.98 1.42 6.97
C ARG A 43 2.10 0.55 6.09
N THR A 44 2.64 0.03 4.98
CA THR A 44 1.88 -0.82 4.05
C THR A 44 1.43 -2.12 4.72
N SER A 45 2.28 -2.75 5.53
CA SER A 45 1.91 -3.96 6.30
C SER A 45 0.76 -3.70 7.27
N ARG A 46 0.81 -2.59 8.03
CA ARG A 46 -0.28 -2.19 8.94
C ARG A 46 -1.58 -1.94 8.17
N ALA A 47 -1.51 -1.17 7.08
CA ALA A 47 -2.66 -0.84 6.25
C ALA A 47 -3.29 -2.10 5.61
N LEU A 48 -2.49 -3.02 5.07
CA LEU A 48 -2.97 -4.27 4.47
C LEU A 48 -3.55 -5.23 5.52
N GLY A 49 -2.97 -5.27 6.72
CA GLY A 49 -3.53 -5.98 7.87
C GLY A 49 -4.91 -5.44 8.24
N GLU A 50 -5.05 -4.13 8.41
CA GLU A 50 -6.33 -3.48 8.68
C GLU A 50 -7.34 -3.69 7.54
N ALA A 51 -6.89 -3.63 6.29
CA ALA A 51 -7.72 -3.92 5.12
C ALA A 51 -8.29 -5.34 5.18
N SER A 52 -7.45 -6.33 5.47
CA SER A 52 -7.84 -7.73 5.59
C SER A 52 -8.84 -7.95 6.74
N GLU A 53 -8.61 -7.33 7.90
CA GLU A 53 -9.54 -7.38 9.03
C GLU A 53 -10.90 -6.76 8.69
N ARG A 54 -10.93 -5.63 7.96
CA ARG A 54 -12.17 -5.02 7.46
C ARG A 54 -12.90 -5.92 6.47
N VAL A 55 -12.19 -6.60 5.56
CA VAL A 55 -12.78 -7.60 4.66
C VAL A 55 -13.37 -8.75 5.47
N ARG A 56 -12.62 -9.30 6.42
CA ARG A 56 -13.08 -10.42 7.26
C ARG A 56 -14.31 -10.04 8.07
N ALA A 57 -14.34 -8.85 8.65
CA ALA A 57 -15.48 -8.36 9.40
C ALA A 57 -16.74 -8.16 8.53
N ARG A 58 -16.57 -7.75 7.26
CA ARG A 58 -17.68 -7.47 6.34
C ARG A 58 -18.20 -8.70 5.59
N TYR A 59 -17.32 -9.61 5.20
CA TYR A 59 -17.62 -10.73 4.30
C TYR A 59 -17.42 -12.10 4.94
N GLY A 60 -16.85 -12.18 6.15
CA GLY A 60 -16.60 -13.45 6.86
C GLY A 60 -15.45 -14.29 6.30
N ILE A 61 -14.77 -13.82 5.24
CA ILE A 61 -13.63 -14.49 4.59
C ILE A 61 -12.39 -13.59 4.64
N GLY A 62 -11.23 -14.18 4.92
CA GLY A 62 -9.94 -13.48 4.86
C GLY A 62 -9.54 -13.22 3.40
N CYS A 63 -9.02 -12.03 3.11
CA CYS A 63 -8.57 -11.69 1.76
C CYS A 63 -7.15 -12.22 1.54
N THR A 64 -6.97 -13.16 0.62
CA THR A 64 -5.62 -13.62 0.20
C THR A 64 -4.84 -12.50 -0.47
N GLY A 65 -5.50 -11.63 -1.22
CA GLY A 65 -4.85 -10.56 -1.98
C GLY A 65 -4.08 -9.55 -1.11
N ALA A 66 -4.51 -9.29 0.12
CA ALA A 66 -3.78 -8.39 1.02
C ALA A 66 -2.45 -9.00 1.49
N ALA A 67 -2.45 -10.28 1.84
CA ALA A 67 -1.25 -10.99 2.28
C ALA A 67 -0.27 -11.22 1.13
N GLU A 68 -0.77 -11.54 -0.07
CA GLU A 68 0.05 -11.67 -1.28
C GLU A 68 0.71 -10.34 -1.64
N GLN A 69 -0.03 -9.23 -1.56
CA GLN A 69 0.53 -7.91 -1.82
C GLN A 69 1.60 -7.54 -0.79
N GLU A 70 1.37 -7.80 0.50
CA GLU A 70 2.36 -7.53 1.55
C GLU A 70 3.67 -8.29 1.28
N ALA A 71 3.56 -9.58 0.93
CA ALA A 71 4.72 -10.40 0.60
C ALA A 71 5.47 -9.87 -0.63
N ALA A 72 4.75 -9.42 -1.66
CA ALA A 72 5.35 -8.80 -2.85
C ALA A 72 6.12 -7.51 -2.52
N ILE A 73 5.52 -6.62 -1.71
CA ILE A 73 6.15 -5.37 -1.26
C ILE A 73 7.42 -5.66 -0.46
N ARG A 74 7.35 -6.60 0.51
CA ARG A 74 8.52 -6.99 1.31
C ARG A 74 9.63 -7.60 0.45
N GLY A 75 9.28 -8.43 -0.53
CA GLY A 75 10.23 -9.04 -1.46
C GLY A 75 10.94 -8.02 -2.36
N LEU A 76 10.24 -6.97 -2.79
CA LEU A 76 10.82 -5.86 -3.53
C LEU A 76 11.68 -4.97 -2.62
N ALA A 77 11.16 -4.59 -1.46
CA ALA A 77 11.85 -3.78 -0.47
C ALA A 77 13.19 -4.38 -0.04
N ALA A 78 13.28 -5.71 0.06
CA ALA A 78 14.53 -6.41 0.41
C ALA A 78 15.68 -6.19 -0.59
N ARG A 79 15.40 -5.67 -1.80
CA ARG A 79 16.42 -5.34 -2.81
C ARG A 79 17.05 -3.98 -2.59
N TYR A 80 16.48 -3.15 -1.72
CA TYR A 80 16.87 -1.76 -1.51
C TYR A 80 17.37 -1.53 -0.07
N PRO A 81 18.21 -0.51 0.15
CA PRO A 81 18.60 -0.10 1.50
C PRO A 81 17.38 0.35 2.33
N ALA A 82 17.39 0.05 3.62
CA ALA A 82 16.28 0.34 4.54
C ALA A 82 15.95 1.83 4.67
N ASP A 83 16.94 2.69 4.46
CA ASP A 83 16.90 4.15 4.53
C ASP A 83 16.64 4.82 3.17
N ALA A 84 16.63 4.04 2.09
CA ALA A 84 16.40 4.57 0.75
C ALA A 84 14.94 5.06 0.58
N PRO A 85 14.70 6.12 -0.20
CA PRO A 85 13.37 6.71 -0.32
C PRO A 85 12.49 5.92 -1.31
N VAL A 86 11.25 5.67 -0.91
CA VAL A 86 10.15 5.15 -1.73
C VAL A 86 9.09 6.24 -1.82
N GLU A 87 8.81 6.72 -3.04
CA GLU A 87 7.84 7.79 -3.28
C GLU A 87 6.49 7.20 -3.66
N VAL A 88 5.40 7.68 -3.06
CA VAL A 88 4.04 7.30 -3.46
C VAL A 88 3.60 8.18 -4.62
N LEU A 89 3.48 7.61 -5.82
CA LEU A 89 3.17 8.36 -7.04
C LEU A 89 1.68 8.61 -7.22
N ARG A 90 0.86 7.61 -6.89
CA ARG A 90 -0.59 7.65 -7.16
C ARG A 90 -1.33 6.70 -6.25
N MET A 91 -2.57 7.05 -5.91
CA MET A 91 -3.52 6.19 -5.19
C MET A 91 -4.90 6.35 -5.84
N ALA A 92 -5.55 5.25 -6.20
CA ALA A 92 -6.83 5.25 -6.90
C ALA A 92 -7.75 4.11 -6.42
N PRO A 93 -9.06 4.32 -6.24
CA PRO A 93 -9.76 5.58 -6.45
C PRO A 93 -9.45 6.62 -5.34
N PRO A 94 -9.65 7.92 -5.63
CA PRO A 94 -9.55 8.95 -4.62
C PRO A 94 -10.59 8.73 -3.51
N LEU A 95 -10.30 9.23 -2.29
CA LEU A 95 -11.28 9.22 -1.21
C LEU A 95 -12.56 9.95 -1.65
N PRO A 96 -13.77 9.42 -1.37
CA PRO A 96 -15.00 10.12 -1.68
C PRO A 96 -15.06 11.44 -0.89
N GLY A 97 -14.88 12.57 -1.60
CA GLY A 97 -14.81 13.92 -1.03
C GLY A 97 -13.49 14.66 -1.28
N GLY A 98 -12.45 13.98 -1.78
CA GLY A 98 -11.26 14.63 -2.32
C GLY A 98 -11.55 15.17 -3.73
N ALA A 99 -11.51 16.49 -3.90
CA ALA A 99 -11.73 17.13 -5.19
C ALA A 99 -10.77 16.58 -6.26
N ALA A 100 -11.33 16.33 -7.46
CA ALA A 100 -10.60 15.92 -8.66
C ALA A 100 -9.82 17.08 -9.30
#